data_AF-A0A484ZW81-F1
#
_entry.id   AF-A0A484ZW81-F1
#
_cell.length_a   1.000
_cell.length_b   1.000
_cell.length_c   1.000
_cell.angle_alpha   90.00
_cell.angle_beta   90.00
_cell.angle_gamma   90.00
#
_symmetry.space_group_name_H-M   'P 1'
#
loop_
_entity.id
_entity.type
_entity.pdbx_description
1 polymer ?
#
loop_
_entity_poly.entity_id
_entity_poly.type
_entity_poly.pdbx_seq_one_letter_code
_entity_poly.pdbx_strand_id
1 'polypeptide(L)' 'MLRDASPQQYQFETITLDELVPEDHLVRKIDAAIDFGFIRDAVAHLYCPNNGRPAIDPVAPD' A
#
# COMPACT_ATOMS: atom_id res chain seq x y z
N MET A 1 45.10 -3.47 14.51
CA MET A 1 44.08 -3.25 15.56
C MET A 1 42.71 -3.45 14.93
N LEU A 2 41.86 -4.29 15.52
CA LEU A 2 40.46 -4.44 15.10
C LEU A 2 39.70 -3.16 15.49
N ARG A 3 38.94 -2.59 14.56
CA ARG A 3 38.05 -1.47 14.86
C ARG A 3 36.87 -2.00 15.67
N ASP A 4 36.55 -1.34 16.77
CA ASP A 4 35.34 -1.64 17.52
C ASP A 4 34.11 -1.41 16.62
N ALA A 5 33.15 -2.33 16.68
CA ALA A 5 31.93 -2.20 15.92
C ALA A 5 31.18 -0.94 16.40
N SER A 6 31.00 0.03 15.51
CA SER A 6 30.17 1.20 15.81
C SER A 6 28.73 0.75 15.99
N PRO A 7 27.98 1.27 16.98
CA PRO A 7 26.56 0.97 17.11
C PRO A 7 25.85 1.36 15.81
N GLN A 8 25.33 0.38 15.07
CA GLN A 8 24.46 0.65 13.92
C GLN A 8 23.15 1.21 14.46
N GLN A 9 22.98 2.53 14.34
CA GLN A 9 21.73 3.19 14.66
C GLN A 9 20.78 3.02 13.48
N TYR A 10 19.82 2.11 13.60
CA TYR A 10 18.71 2.01 12.66
C TYR A 10 17.75 3.15 12.96
N GLN A 11 17.64 4.12 12.05
CA GLN A 11 16.54 5.07 12.07
C GLN A 11 15.32 4.38 11.45
N PHE A 12 14.26 4.24 12.24
CA PHE A 12 12.97 3.78 11.72
C PHE A 12 12.22 4.99 11.18
N GLU A 13 11.92 4.96 9.88
CA GLU A 13 11.05 5.94 9.24
C GLU A 13 9.70 5.27 8.98
N THR A 14 8.62 5.88 9.47
CA THR A 14 7.26 5.43 9.17
C THR A 14 6.79 6.27 8.00
N ILE A 15 6.53 5.62 6.87
CA ILE A 15 6.05 6.27 5.64
C ILE A 15 4.73 5.62 5.26
N THR A 16 3.71 6.43 4.98
CA THR A 16 2.44 5.91 4.44
C THR A 16 2.56 5.70 2.93
N LEU A 17 1.74 4.82 2.35
CA LEU A 17 1.72 4.65 0.90
C LEU A 17 1.32 5.95 0.18
N ASP A 18 0.46 6.76 0.81
CA ASP A 18 0.04 8.07 0.29
C ASP A 18 1.21 9.05 0.21
N GLU A 19 2.06 9.10 1.23
CA GLU A 19 3.26 9.96 1.27
C GLU A 19 4.26 9.64 0.15
N LEU A 20 4.26 8.41 -0.37
CA LEU A 20 5.11 7.99 -1.49
C LEU A 20 4.59 8.45 -2.86
N VAL A 21 3.33 8.90 -2.95
CA VAL A 21 2.71 9.32 -4.21
C VAL A 21 2.66 10.85 -4.27
N PRO A 22 3.41 11.52 -5.16
CA PRO A 22 3.41 12.98 -5.27
C PRO A 22 2.01 13.55 -5.54
N GLU A 23 1.72 14.74 -5.01
CA GLU A 23 0.39 15.38 -5.12
C GLU A 23 -0.07 15.59 -6.58
N ASP A 24 0.84 15.95 -7.49
CA ASP A 24 0.51 16.18 -8.90
C ASP A 24 0.55 14.90 -9.77
N HIS A 25 0.70 13.73 -9.14
CA HIS A 25 0.86 12.46 -9.86
C HIS A 25 -0.43 12.04 -10.57
N LEU A 26 -0.28 11.39 -11.72
CA LEU A 26 -1.39 10.98 -12.59
C LEU A 26 -2.42 10.11 -11.86
N VAL A 27 -1.98 9.18 -11.01
CA VAL A 27 -2.89 8.27 -10.29
C VAL A 27 -3.83 9.01 -9.34
N ARG A 28 -3.39 10.10 -8.68
CA ARG A 28 -4.24 10.93 -7.83
C ARG A 28 -5.30 11.68 -8.66
N LYS A 29 -4.91 12.14 -9.85
CA LYS A 29 -5.85 12.78 -10.80
C LYS A 29 -6.90 11.79 -11.31
N ILE A 30 -6.50 10.55 -11.56
CA ILE A 30 -7.40 9.48 -12.00
C ILE A 30 -8.37 9.11 -10.88
N ASP A 31 -7.88 8.92 -9.66
CA ASP A 31 -8.69 8.62 -8.47
C ASP A 31 -9.75 9.71 -8.20
N ALA A 32 -9.37 10.99 -8.33
CA ALA A 32 -10.29 12.11 -8.20
C ALA A 32 -11.35 12.20 -9.32
N ALA A 33 -11.10 11.57 -10.48
CA ALA A 33 -11.96 11.67 -11.66
C ALA A 33 -12.90 10.48 -11.85
N ILE A 34 -12.58 9.31 -11.26
CA ILE A 34 -13.30 8.06 -11.49
C ILE A 34 -13.49 7.33 -10.17
N ASP A 35 -14.75 7.03 -9.84
CA ASP A 35 -15.08 6.11 -8.75
C ASP A 35 -14.84 4.66 -9.20
N PHE A 36 -13.80 4.03 -8.65
CA PHE A 36 -13.44 2.64 -8.93
C PHE A 36 -14.12 1.61 -8.01
N GLY A 37 -15.09 2.02 -7.17
CA GLY A 37 -15.81 1.14 -6.26
C GLY A 37 -16.42 -0.09 -6.95
N PHE A 38 -16.83 0.05 -8.22
CA PHE A 38 -17.44 -1.02 -9.01
C PHE A 38 -16.50 -2.19 -9.32
N ILE A 39 -15.17 -1.99 -9.30
CA ILE A 39 -14.21 -3.01 -9.74
C ILE A 39 -14.36 -4.26 -8.88
N ARG A 40 -14.55 -4.12 -7.56
CA ARG A 40 -14.64 -5.25 -6.63
C ARG A 40 -15.75 -6.20 -7.00
N ASP A 41 -16.94 -5.67 -7.26
CA ASP A 41 -18.09 -6.46 -7.68
C ASP A 41 -17.86 -7.06 -9.08
N ALA A 42 -17.28 -6.28 -10.01
CA ALA A 42 -17.02 -6.72 -11.36
C ALA A 42 -16.05 -7.93 -11.42
N VAL A 43 -15.04 -7.97 -10.55
CA VAL A 43 -14.01 -9.03 -10.56
C VAL A 43 -14.22 -10.10 -9.49
N ALA A 44 -15.23 -10.00 -8.62
CA ALA A 44 -15.44 -10.91 -7.49
C ALA A 44 -15.43 -12.40 -7.89
N HIS A 45 -16.03 -12.72 -9.04
CA HIS A 45 -16.11 -14.07 -9.59
C HIS A 45 -14.73 -14.69 -9.96
N LEU A 46 -13.68 -13.88 -10.09
CA LEU A 46 -12.32 -14.34 -10.37
C LEU A 46 -11.57 -14.78 -9.10
N TYR A 47 -12.10 -14.46 -7.92
CA TYR A 47 -11.48 -14.79 -6.64
C TYR A 47 -12.17 -15.99 -5.99
N CYS A 48 -11.39 -16.81 -5.30
CA CYS A 48 -11.93 -17.91 -4.50
C CYS A 48 -12.46 -17.36 -3.17
N PRO A 49 -13.73 -17.64 -2.79
CA PRO A 49 -14.35 -17.03 -1.60
C PRO A 49 -13.82 -17.60 -0.28
N ASN A 50 -13.20 -18.78 -0.30
CA ASN A 50 -12.91 -19.56 0.90
C ASN A 50 -11.56 -20.28 0.87
N ASN A 51 -10.63 -19.86 -0.01
CA ASN A 51 -9.31 -20.45 -0.11
C ASN A 51 -8.23 -19.38 -0.28
N GLY A 52 -7.09 -19.55 0.39
CA GLY A 52 -5.95 -18.65 0.34
C GLY A 52 -5.88 -17.64 1.49
N ARG A 53 -4.83 -16.80 1.46
CA ARG A 53 -4.66 -15.71 2.42
C ARG A 53 -5.66 -14.59 2.05
N PRO A 54 -6.50 -14.11 2.98
CA PRO A 54 -7.35 -12.96 2.73
C PRO A 54 -6.50 -11.80 2.22
N ALA A 55 -6.92 -11.17 1.12
CA ALA A 55 -6.31 -9.93 0.68
C ALA A 55 -6.49 -8.90 1.79
N ILE A 56 -5.39 -8.26 2.21
CA ILE A 56 -5.48 -7.09 3.06
C ILE A 56 -5.94 -5.97 2.14
N ASP A 57 -7.12 -5.42 2.43
CA ASP A 57 -7.64 -4.28 1.71
C ASP A 57 -6.69 -3.09 1.93
N PRO A 58 -6.10 -2.49 0.88
CA PRO A 58 -5.25 -1.32 1.05
C PRO A 58 -6.00 -0.10 1.59
N VAL A 59 -7.33 -0.15 1.64
CA VAL A 59 -8.22 0.89 2.18
C VAL A 59 -8.90 0.46 3.49
N ALA A 60 -8.42 -0.62 4.13
CA ALA A 60 -8.94 -1.01 5.44
C ALA A 60 -8.75 0.16 6.43
N PRO A 61 -9.78 0.54 7.20
CA PRO A 61 -9.62 1.56 8.23
C PRO A 61 -8.63 1.08 9.30
N ASP A 62 -7.78 2.00 9.75
CA ASP A 62 -6.82 1.81 10.86
C ASP A 62 -7.49 1.34 12.16
#